data_AF-A0A1Q3D463-F1
#
_entry.id   AF-A0A1Q3D463-F1
#
_cell.length_a   1.000
_cell.length_b   1.000
_cell.length_c   1.000
_cell.angle_alpha   90.00
_cell.angle_beta   90.00
_cell.angle_gamma   90.00
#
_symmetry.space_group_name_H-M   'P 1'
#
loop_
_entity.id
_entity.type
_entity.pdbx_description
1 polymer ?
#
loop_
_entity_poly.entity_id
_entity_poly.type
_entity_poly.pdbx_seq_one_letter_code
_entity_poly.pdbx_strand_id
1 'polypeptide(L)' 'SIGVSNYGTQKITELIQHATIPPAVNQVVEMNVAWQQQKLLEFCKVKCIHIYCILSIGILRSNLGFPCSNRESKP' A
#
# COMPACT_ATOMS: atom_id res chain seq x y z
N SER A 1 -8.61 -11.78 -0.24
CA SER A 1 -7.85 -10.51 -0.19
C SER A 1 -6.78 -10.56 -1.25
N ILE A 2 -6.70 -9.60 -2.17
CA ILE A 2 -5.67 -9.57 -3.24
C ILE A 2 -4.55 -8.60 -2.87
N GLY A 3 -3.33 -8.87 -3.33
CA GLY A 3 -2.15 -8.05 -3.07
C GLY A 3 -1.40 -7.69 -4.35
N VAL A 4 -0.68 -6.58 -4.33
CA VAL A 4 0.20 -6.13 -5.41
C VAL A 4 1.60 -5.87 -4.87
N SER A 5 2.60 -5.83 -5.75
CA SER A 5 3.98 -5.55 -5.37
C SER A 5 4.63 -4.58 -6.35
N ASN A 6 5.44 -3.66 -5.82
CA ASN A 6 6.16 -2.65 -6.61
C ASN A 6 5.26 -1.69 -7.38
N TYR A 7 4.09 -1.34 -6.82
CA TYR A 7 3.19 -0.36 -7.40
C TYR A 7 3.37 1.01 -6.74
N GLY A 8 3.48 2.05 -7.58
CA GLY A 8 3.42 3.45 -7.16
C GLY A 8 1.98 3.98 -7.05
N THR A 9 1.81 5.21 -6.57
CA THR A 9 0.50 5.81 -6.29
C THR A 9 -0.42 5.90 -7.51
N GLN A 10 0.12 6.22 -8.68
CA GLN A 10 -0.67 6.31 -9.94
C GLN A 10 -1.24 4.95 -10.34
N LYS A 11 -0.39 3.92 -10.41
CA LYS A 11 -0.80 2.56 -10.78
C LYS A 11 -1.82 1.98 -9.80
N ILE A 12 -1.67 2.23 -8.50
CA ILE A 12 -2.66 1.80 -7.51
C ILE A 12 -3.98 2.54 -7.70
N THR A 13 -3.94 3.83 -8.03
CA THR A 13 -5.16 4.62 -8.30
C THR A 13 -5.91 4.05 -9.50
N GLU A 14 -5.22 3.80 -10.61
CA GLU A 14 -5.81 3.19 -11.80
C GLU A 14 -6.36 1.79 -11.49
N LEU A 15 -5.62 0.98 -10.74
CA LEU A 15 -6.05 -0.35 -10.34
C LEU A 15 -7.33 -0.30 -9.50
N ILE A 16 -7.43 0.59 -8.50
CA ILE A 16 -8.63 0.75 -7.68
C ILE A 16 -9.83 1.25 -8.50
N GLN A 17 -9.59 2.06 -9.54
CA GLN A 17 -10.66 2.55 -10.42
C GLN A 17 -11.30 1.43 -11.26
N HIS A 18 -10.52 0.43 -11.68
CA HIS A 18 -10.97 -0.64 -12.57
C HIS A 18 -11.26 -1.96 -11.84
N ALA A 19 -10.65 -2.19 -10.68
CA ALA A 19 -10.79 -3.46 -9.95
C ALA A 19 -12.08 -3.48 -9.12
N THR A 20 -12.88 -4.53 -9.30
CA THR A 20 -14.03 -4.84 -8.44
C THR A 20 -13.61 -5.12 -6.99
N ILE A 21 -12.42 -5.68 -6.80
CA ILE A 21 -11.87 -6.00 -5.48
C ILE A 21 -10.58 -5.19 -5.31
N PRO A 22 -10.52 -4.21 -4.39
CA PRO A 22 -9.32 -3.41 -4.19
C PRO A 22 -8.19 -4.25 -3.54
N PRO A 23 -6.92 -3.97 -3.86
CA PRO A 23 -5.80 -4.65 -3.22
C PRO A 23 -5.72 -4.25 -1.74
N ALA A 24 -5.65 -5.24 -0.87
CA ALA A 24 -5.49 -4.99 0.56
C ALA A 24 -4.03 -4.74 0.94
N VAL A 25 -3.09 -5.15 0.09
CA VAL A 25 -1.66 -5.15 0.37
C VAL A 25 -0.87 -4.64 -0.82
N ASN A 26 0.11 -3.77 -0.58
CA ASN A 26 1.16 -3.39 -1.52
C ASN A 26 2.54 -3.69 -0.94
N GLN A 27 3.27 -4.65 -1.51
CA GLN A 27 4.64 -4.96 -1.13
C GLN A 27 5.61 -4.08 -1.92
N VAL A 28 6.25 -3.13 -1.25
CA VAL A 28 7.23 -2.21 -1.84
C VAL A 28 8.62 -2.72 -1.54
N VAL A 29 9.38 -3.01 -2.59
CA VAL A 29 10.75 -3.57 -2.51
C VAL A 29 11.81 -2.46 -2.44
N GLU A 30 11.45 -1.21 -2.77
CA GLU A 30 12.39 -0.09 -2.83
C GLU A 30 12.05 1.02 -1.83
N MET A 31 12.23 0.73 -0.55
CA MET A 31 12.52 1.82 0.40
C MET A 31 13.89 1.55 1.02
N ASN A 32 14.65 2.63 1.21
CA ASN A 32 15.87 2.61 2.00
C ASN A 32 15.72 3.61 3.15
N VAL A 33 16.56 3.54 4.18
CA VAL A 33 16.55 4.49 5.30
C VAL A 33 16.62 5.95 4.80
N ALA A 34 17.37 6.18 3.73
CA ALA A 34 17.51 7.47 3.06
C ALA A 34 16.31 7.84 2.14
N TRP A 35 15.48 6.88 1.73
CA TRP A 35 14.37 7.11 0.80
C TRP A 35 13.13 6.31 1.19
N GLN A 36 12.31 6.91 2.07
CA GLN A 36 11.16 6.25 2.70
C GLN A 36 9.81 6.50 1.99
N GLN A 37 9.82 6.89 0.71
CA GLN A 37 8.64 7.16 -0.14
C GLN A 37 7.38 7.65 0.63
N GLN A 38 7.52 8.73 1.42
CA GLN A 38 6.48 9.23 2.35
C GLN A 38 5.12 9.45 1.68
N LYS A 39 5.12 9.97 0.44
CA LYS A 39 3.92 10.17 -0.37
C LYS A 39 3.14 8.88 -0.65
N LEU A 40 3.85 7.76 -0.85
CA LEU A 40 3.23 6.44 -1.06
C LEU A 40 2.61 5.91 0.24
N LEU A 41 3.29 6.12 1.36
CA LEU A 41 2.79 5.77 2.69
C LEU A 41 1.50 6.50 3.03
N GLU A 42 1.46 7.82 2.87
CA GLU A 42 0.26 8.62 3.10
C GLU A 42 -0.89 8.21 2.17
N PHE A 43 -0.60 7.99 0.89
CA PHE A 43 -1.59 7.55 -0.07
C PHE A 43 -2.21 6.19 0.32
N CYS A 44 -1.39 5.21 0.66
CA CYS A 44 -1.86 3.89 1.07
C CYS A 44 -2.60 3.94 2.42
N LYS A 45 -2.22 4.84 3.33
CA LYS A 45 -2.95 5.11 4.58
C LYS A 45 -4.38 5.60 4.30
N VAL A 46 -4.55 6.56 3.40
CA VAL A 46 -5.87 7.08 3.02
C VAL A 46 -6.70 6.02 2.27
N LYS A 47 -6.05 5.19 1.45
CA LYS A 47 -6.71 4.15 0.66
C LYS A 47 -6.86 2.81 1.38
N CYS A 48 -6.50 2.74 2.65
CA CYS A 48 -6.67 1.52 3.44
C CYS A 48 -5.88 0.31 2.91
N ILE A 49 -4.67 0.54 2.42
CA ILE A 49 -3.80 -0.47 1.84
C ILE A 49 -2.62 -0.70 2.78
N HIS A 50 -2.44 -1.94 3.22
CA HIS A 50 -1.29 -2.33 4.02
C HIS A 50 -0.03 -2.30 3.15
N ILE A 51 1.00 -1.60 3.60
CA ILE A 51 2.29 -1.62 2.93
C ILE A 51 3.21 -2.59 3.66
N TYR A 52 3.81 -3.51 2.90
CA TYR A 52 4.99 -4.25 3.35
C TYR A 52 6.21 -3.65 2.69
N CYS A 53 7.14 -3.16 3.50
CA CYS A 53 8.43 -2.70 3.00
C CYS A 53 9.48 -3.78 3.23
N ILE A 54 10.22 -4.10 2.17
CA ILE A 54 11.42 -4.95 2.26
C ILE A 54 12.63 -4.04 2.09
N LEU A 55 13.40 -3.83 3.15
CA LEU A 55 14.71 -3.16 3.07
C LEU A 55 15.78 -4.20 2.70
N SER A 56 16.77 -3.81 1.90
CA SER A 56 17.91 -4.66 1.50
C SER A 56 18.73 -5.21 2.67
N ILE A 57 18.54 -4.66 3.88
CA ILE A 57 19.14 -5.13 5.14
C ILE A 57 18.10 -5.79 6.07
N GLY A 58 17.34 -6.77 5.56
CA GLY A 58 16.72 -7.81 6.39
C GLY A 58 15.71 -7.39 7.48
N ILE A 59 15.14 -6.18 7.46
CA ILE A 59 14.11 -5.77 8.43
C ILE A 59 12.74 -5.73 7.74
N LEU A 60 11.89 -6.69 8.11
CA LEU A 60 10.44 -6.67 7.91
C LEU A 60 9.84 -5.57 8.79
N ARG A 61 9.58 -4.38 8.24
CA ARG A 61 8.70 -3.41 8.89
C ARG A 61 7.26 -3.81 8.56
N SER A 62 6.73 -4.75 9.34
CA SER A 62 5.37 -5.26 9.21
C SER A 62 4.38 -4.34 9.92
N ASN A 63 3.30 -4.01 9.19
CA ASN A 63 2.11 -3.32 9.66
C ASN A 63 2.31 -1.92 10.24
N LEU A 64 2.38 -0.93 9.36
CA LEU A 64 1.60 0.29 9.61
C LEU A 64 0.12 -0.05 9.40
N GLY A 65 -0.43 -0.85 10.32
CA GLY A 65 -1.84 -1.21 10.36
C GLY A 65 -2.64 0.02 10.75
N PHE A 66 -2.99 0.84 9.77
CA PHE A 66 -3.87 1.96 10.00
C PHE A 66 -5.30 1.42 10.14
N PRO A 67 -6.04 1.81 11.20
CA PRO A 67 -7.43 1.40 11.35
C PRO A 67 -8.22 1.92 10.15
N CYS A 68 -8.77 1.00 9.36
CA CYS A 68 -9.62 1.31 8.24
C CYS A 68 -11.01 1.69 8.70
N SER A 69 -11.23 2.98 8.96
CA SER A 69 -12.58 3.52 9.09
C SER A 69 -13.22 3.62 7.70
N ASN A 70 -14.31 2.88 7.55
CA ASN A 70 -15.33 2.98 6.49
C ASN A 70 -14.91 2.45 5.11
N ARG A 71 -15.05 1.13 4.95
CA ARG A 71 -15.39 0.54 3.65
C ARG A 71 -16.91 0.68 3.45
N GLU A 72 -17.40 1.91 3.32
CA GLU A 72 -18.77 2.13 2.86
C GLU A 72 -18.87 1.67 1.40
N SER A 73 -19.78 0.73 1.23
CA SER A 73 -20.21 0.11 -0.01
C SER A 73 -20.34 1.13 -1.15
N LYS A 74 -19.47 1.02 -2.15
CA LYS A 74 -19.87 1.44 -3.49
C LYS A 74 -20.97 0.46 -3.96
N PRO A 75 -22.10 0.96 -4.49
CA PRO A 75 -23.17 0.11 -5.02
C PRO A 75 -22.69 -0.74 -6.19
#